data_AF-A0A0F9P9K4-F1
#
_entry.id   AF-A0A0F9P9K4-F1
#
_cell.length_a   1.000
_cell.length_b   1.000
_cell.length_c   1.000
_cell.angle_alpha   90.00
_cell.angle_beta   90.00
_cell.angle_gamma   90.00
#
_symmetry.space_group_name_H-M   'P 1'
#
loop_
_entity.id
_entity.type
_entity.pdbx_description
1 polymer ?
#
loop_
_entity_poly.entity_id
_entity_poly.type
_entity_poly.pdbx_seq_one_letter_code
_entity_poly.pdbx_strand_id
1 'polypeptide(L)'
;MSNDNGSKPRIDIINEKIKELEVNKDANKVELTKLYEEKISLELPKKEEPKDFKIAEIWIREGQLMLDASPEFWMDKLRALGVLEMCKDIVKKFKQEKPKIITGNMMNKFNRIKNRVGGMFGKK
;
A
#
# COMPACT_ATOMS: atom_id res chain seq x y z
N MET A 1 -21.49 32.22 13.32
CA MET A 1 -20.65 33.32 12.78
C MET A 1 -19.57 32.66 11.95
N SER A 2 -19.70 32.71 10.62
CA SER A 2 -18.77 32.08 9.69
C SER A 2 -17.67 33.08 9.35
N ASN A 3 -16.42 32.73 9.64
CA ASN A 3 -15.26 33.50 9.23
C ASN A 3 -15.00 33.21 7.74
N ASP A 4 -15.74 33.88 6.86
CA ASP A 4 -15.44 33.97 5.44
C ASP A 4 -14.19 34.85 5.26
N ASN A 5 -13.01 34.24 5.40
CA ASN A 5 -11.79 34.86 4.92
C ASN A 5 -11.86 34.90 3.38
N GLY A 6 -12.32 36.04 2.85
CA GLY A 6 -12.44 36.37 1.43
C GLY A 6 -11.10 36.46 0.71
N SER A 7 -10.30 35.39 0.73
CA SER A 7 -9.11 35.27 -0.10
C SER A 7 -9.54 34.99 -1.54
N LYS A 8 -9.12 35.87 -2.48
CA LYS A 8 -9.32 35.64 -3.91
C LYS A 8 -8.83 34.22 -4.31
N PRO A 9 -9.57 33.49 -5.16
CA PRO A 9 -9.10 32.24 -5.75
C PRO A 9 -7.68 32.37 -6.31
N ARG A 10 -6.82 31.36 -6.09
CA ARG A 10 -5.42 31.37 -6.55
C ARG A 10 -5.30 31.64 -8.05
N ILE A 11 -6.26 31.17 -8.83
CA ILE A 11 -6.34 31.39 -10.28
C ILE A 11 -6.48 32.88 -10.64
N ASP A 12 -7.23 33.64 -9.85
CA ASP A 12 -7.46 35.07 -10.08
C ASP A 12 -6.19 35.88 -9.78
N ILE A 13 -5.48 35.49 -8.72
CA ILE A 13 -4.17 36.08 -8.37
C ILE A 13 -3.14 35.86 -9.49
N ILE A 14 -3.13 34.67 -10.09
CA ILE A 14 -2.22 34.35 -11.20
C ILE A 14 -2.61 35.16 -12.45
N ASN A 15 -3.89 35.29 -12.75
CA ASN A 15 -4.36 36.10 -13.88
C ASN A 15 -4.02 37.59 -13.73
N GLU A 16 -4.14 38.15 -12.52
CA GLU A 16 -3.72 39.53 -12.23
C GLU A 16 -2.20 39.71 -12.46
N LYS A 17 -1.37 38.79 -11.95
CA LYS A 17 0.09 38.82 -12.15
C LYS A 17 0.52 38.66 -13.60
N ILE A 18 -0.14 37.79 -14.36
CA ILE A 18 0.15 37.64 -15.80
C ILE A 18 -0.12 38.96 -16.51
N LYS A 19 -1.25 39.63 -16.25
CA LYS A 19 -1.57 40.93 -16.87
C LYS A 19 -0.53 42.00 -16.54
N GLU A 20 -0.03 42.05 -15.32
CA GLU A 20 1.02 42.99 -14.92
C GLU A 20 2.34 42.71 -15.64
N LEU A 21 2.77 41.44 -15.68
CA LEU A 21 4.04 41.05 -16.27
C LEU A 21 4.02 41.09 -17.80
N GLU A 22 2.85 40.99 -18.43
CA GLU A 22 2.65 41.12 -19.87
C GLU A 22 2.90 42.53 -20.41
N VAL A 23 2.96 43.55 -19.55
CA VAL A 23 3.35 44.91 -19.97
C VAL A 23 4.81 44.94 -20.41
N ASN A 24 5.66 44.04 -19.89
CA ASN A 24 7.09 43.98 -20.21
C ASN A 24 7.54 42.54 -20.50
N LYS A 25 6.96 41.96 -21.55
CA LYS A 25 7.06 40.52 -21.88
C LYS A 25 8.50 40.02 -22.00
N ASP A 26 9.38 40.81 -22.59
CA ASP A 26 10.75 40.38 -22.86
C ASP A 26 11.61 40.28 -21.58
N ALA A 27 11.38 41.19 -20.63
CA ALA A 27 12.06 41.15 -19.33
C ALA A 27 11.56 40.01 -18.43
N ASN A 28 10.26 39.70 -18.52
CA ASN A 28 9.58 38.80 -17.58
C ASN A 28 9.25 37.42 -18.17
N LYS A 29 9.83 37.08 -19.33
CA LYS A 29 9.53 35.85 -20.07
C LYS A 29 9.59 34.59 -19.21
N VAL A 30 10.60 34.46 -18.36
CA VAL A 30 10.80 33.29 -17.50
C VAL A 30 9.70 33.16 -16.44
N GLU A 31 9.27 34.29 -15.86
CA GLU A 31 8.25 34.31 -14.81
C GLU A 31 6.84 34.10 -15.40
N LEU A 32 6.58 34.67 -16.57
CA LEU A 32 5.35 34.42 -17.32
C LEU A 32 5.18 32.94 -17.65
N THR A 33 6.23 32.25 -18.13
CA THR A 33 6.16 30.81 -18.42
C THR A 33 5.76 30.00 -17.19
N LYS A 34 6.34 30.29 -16.03
CA LYS A 34 6.01 29.60 -14.77
C LYS A 34 4.55 29.82 -14.36
N LEU A 35 4.05 31.05 -14.49
CA LEU A 35 2.67 31.38 -14.15
C LEU A 35 1.67 30.71 -15.11
N TYR A 36 2.01 30.59 -16.40
CA TYR A 36 1.21 29.85 -17.37
C TYR A 36 1.16 28.35 -17.05
N GLU A 37 2.28 27.74 -16.67
CA GLU A 37 2.33 26.33 -16.24
C GLU A 37 1.51 26.10 -14.96
N GLU A 38 1.63 27.00 -13.96
CA GLU A 38 0.83 26.93 -12.73
C GLU A 38 -0.67 27.05 -13.04
N LYS A 39 -1.06 27.97 -13.94
CA LYS A 39 -2.44 28.14 -14.38
C LYS A 39 -3.00 26.87 -15.02
N ILE A 40 -2.25 26.27 -15.95
CA ILE A 40 -2.64 25.00 -16.60
C ILE A 40 -2.82 23.90 -15.55
N SER A 41 -1.93 23.82 -14.55
CA SER A 41 -2.02 22.82 -13.49
C SER A 41 -3.29 22.96 -12.62
N LEU A 42 -3.78 24.19 -12.45
CA LEU A 42 -4.96 24.51 -11.65
C LEU A 42 -6.27 24.36 -12.44
N GLU A 43 -6.24 24.58 -13.75
CA GLU A 43 -7.38 24.39 -14.65
C GLU A 43 -7.57 22.94 -15.08
N LEU A 44 -6.52 22.11 -14.99
CA LEU A 44 -6.64 20.68 -15.24
C LEU A 44 -7.68 20.10 -14.26
N PRO A 45 -8.75 19.44 -14.76
CA PRO A 45 -9.68 18.76 -13.89
C PRO A 45 -8.87 17.77 -13.07
N LYS A 46 -8.84 17.96 -11.75
CA LYS A 46 -8.28 16.97 -10.84
C LYS A 46 -8.97 15.66 -11.20
N LYS A 47 -8.18 14.72 -11.71
CA LYS A 47 -8.65 13.38 -12.08
C LYS A 47 -9.27 12.82 -10.81
N GLU A 48 -10.60 12.90 -10.69
CA GLU A 48 -11.29 12.37 -9.54
C GLU A 48 -11.00 10.88 -9.55
N GLU A 49 -10.28 10.41 -8.53
CA GLU A 49 -10.09 8.99 -8.33
C GLU A 49 -11.50 8.38 -8.20
N PRO A 50 -11.81 7.28 -8.93
CA PRO A 50 -13.13 6.68 -8.85
C PRO A 50 -13.41 6.32 -7.41
N LYS A 51 -14.36 7.02 -6.77
CA LYS A 51 -14.71 6.80 -5.36
C LYS A 51 -15.41 5.46 -5.14
N ASP A 52 -16.10 4.97 -6.17
CA ASP A 52 -16.89 3.74 -6.12
C ASP A 52 -16.46 2.80 -7.25
N PHE A 53 -15.63 1.80 -6.92
CA PHE A 53 -15.46 0.63 -7.79
C PHE A 53 -16.61 -0.32 -7.48
N LYS A 54 -17.63 -0.39 -8.34
CA LYS A 54 -18.66 -1.43 -8.27
C LYS A 54 -18.00 -2.76 -8.70
N ILE A 55 -17.46 -3.50 -7.73
CA ILE A 55 -16.64 -4.71 -7.96
C ILE A 55 -17.50 -5.94 -8.33
N ALA A 56 -18.69 -6.05 -7.73
CA ALA A 56 -19.68 -7.08 -8.05
C ALA A 56 -21.06 -6.66 -7.54
N GLU A 57 -22.12 -7.19 -8.15
CA GLU A 57 -23.50 -7.02 -7.72
C GLU A 57 -24.08 -8.39 -7.30
N ILE A 58 -24.69 -8.42 -6.12
CA ILE A 58 -25.26 -9.62 -5.53
C ILE A 58 -26.77 -9.48 -5.53
N TRP A 59 -27.44 -10.47 -6.10
CA TRP A 59 -28.90 -10.53 -6.19
C TRP A 59 -29.41 -11.82 -5.56
N ILE A 60 -30.64 -11.79 -5.04
CA ILE A 60 -31.36 -13.01 -4.65
C ILE A 60 -32.60 -13.09 -5.55
N ARG A 61 -32.69 -14.16 -6.34
CA ARG A 61 -33.82 -14.41 -7.23
C ARG A 61 -34.29 -15.84 -7.04
N GLU A 62 -35.58 -16.04 -6.79
CA GLU A 62 -36.19 -17.36 -6.62
C GLU A 62 -35.51 -18.23 -5.53
N GLY A 63 -35.02 -17.59 -4.47
CA GLY A 63 -34.30 -18.28 -3.38
C GLY A 63 -32.85 -18.67 -3.72
N GLN A 64 -32.34 -18.29 -4.89
CA GLN A 64 -30.96 -18.52 -5.31
C GLN A 64 -30.16 -17.22 -5.24
N LEU A 65 -28.93 -17.32 -4.71
CA LEU A 65 -27.95 -16.24 -4.71
C LEU A 65 -27.29 -16.15 -6.09
N MET A 66 -27.41 -15.00 -6.74
CA MET A 66 -26.76 -14.69 -8.00
C MET A 66 -25.69 -13.62 -7.79
N LEU A 67 -24.54 -13.82 -8.43
CA LEU A 67 -23.42 -12.89 -8.39
C LEU A 67 -23.10 -12.47 -9.82
N ASP A 68 -23.31 -11.20 -10.13
CA ASP A 68 -22.87 -10.61 -11.38
C ASP A 68 -21.61 -9.78 -11.11
N ALA A 69 -20.52 -10.08 -11.80
CA ALA A 69 -19.22 -9.49 -11.51
C ALA A 69 -18.36 -9.42 -12.78
N SER A 70 -17.43 -8.47 -12.81
CA SER A 70 -16.56 -8.30 -13.97
C SER A 70 -15.62 -9.50 -14.16
N PRO A 71 -15.11 -9.75 -15.38
CA PRO A 71 -14.16 -10.83 -15.62
C PRO A 71 -12.92 -10.77 -14.72
N GLU A 72 -12.45 -9.56 -14.39
CA GLU A 72 -11.30 -9.33 -13.51
C GLU A 72 -11.57 -9.87 -12.10
N PHE A 73 -12.78 -9.65 -11.56
CA PHE A 73 -13.17 -10.19 -10.25
C PHE A 73 -13.08 -11.72 -10.21
N TRP A 74 -13.53 -12.40 -11.27
CA TRP A 74 -13.47 -13.86 -11.37
C TRP A 74 -12.02 -14.36 -11.48
N MET A 75 -11.19 -13.67 -12.25
CA MET A 75 -9.77 -13.98 -12.36
C MET A 75 -9.04 -13.84 -11.03
N ASP A 76 -9.32 -12.79 -10.26
CA ASP A 76 -8.75 -12.59 -8.93
C ASP A 76 -9.25 -13.64 -7.93
N LYS A 77 -10.55 -14.01 -7.98
CA LYS A 77 -11.10 -15.11 -7.19
C LYS A 77 -10.39 -16.44 -7.49
N LEU A 78 -10.20 -16.77 -8.77
CA LEU A 78 -9.51 -18.00 -9.19
C LEU A 78 -8.04 -18.00 -8.75
N ARG A 79 -7.36 -16.85 -8.86
CA ARG A 79 -5.98 -16.68 -8.38
C ARG A 79 -5.89 -16.89 -6.86
N ALA A 80 -6.79 -16.30 -6.10
CA ALA A 80 -6.85 -16.47 -4.64
C ALA A 80 -7.08 -17.93 -4.23
N LEU A 81 -7.97 -18.65 -4.94
CA LEU A 81 -8.17 -20.08 -4.72
C LEU A 81 -6.91 -20.91 -5.02
N GLY A 82 -6.19 -20.59 -6.10
CA GLY A 82 -4.93 -21.25 -6.43
C GLY A 82 -3.86 -21.04 -5.35
N VAL A 83 -3.72 -19.83 -4.84
CA VAL A 83 -2.79 -19.51 -3.73
C VAL A 83 -3.18 -20.28 -2.47
N LEU A 84 -4.47 -20.32 -2.12
CA LEU A 84 -4.95 -21.07 -0.97
C LEU A 84 -4.64 -22.57 -1.08
N GLU A 85 -4.80 -23.16 -2.25
CA GLU A 85 -4.48 -24.58 -2.46
C GLU A 85 -2.97 -24.85 -2.34
N MET A 86 -2.13 -23.98 -2.91
CA MET A 86 -0.68 -24.04 -2.73
C MET A 86 -0.29 -23.97 -1.25
N CYS A 87 -0.92 -23.09 -0.46
CA CYS A 87 -0.69 -23.00 0.97
C CYS A 87 -1.08 -24.29 1.71
N LYS A 88 -2.18 -24.95 1.32
CA LYS A 88 -2.56 -26.26 1.90
C LYS A 88 -1.51 -27.32 1.61
N ASP A 89 -0.95 -27.35 0.41
CA ASP A 89 0.09 -28.31 0.04
C ASP A 89 1.39 -28.07 0.79
N ILE A 90 1.77 -26.81 1.03
CA ILE A 90 2.90 -26.47 1.91
C ILE A 90 2.64 -27.02 3.32
N VAL A 91 1.45 -26.78 3.89
CA VAL A 91 1.09 -27.29 5.22
C VAL A 91 1.07 -28.82 5.26
N LYS A 92 0.59 -29.50 4.22
CA LYS A 92 0.64 -30.97 4.11
C LYS A 92 2.07 -31.49 4.11
N LYS A 93 2.96 -30.90 3.30
CA LYS A 93 4.39 -31.25 3.26
C LYS A 93 5.03 -31.05 4.63
N PHE A 94 4.73 -29.93 5.29
CA PHE A 94 5.24 -29.62 6.63
C PHE A 94 4.69 -30.56 7.72
N LYS A 95 3.48 -31.11 7.57
CA LYS A 95 2.95 -32.13 8.49
C LYS A 95 3.56 -33.52 8.27
N GLN A 96 3.99 -33.83 7.04
CA GLN A 96 4.65 -35.09 6.71
C GLN A 96 6.11 -35.10 7.18
N GLU A 97 6.78 -33.95 7.11
CA GLU A 97 8.03 -33.72 7.81
C GLU A 97 7.73 -33.51 9.30
N LYS A 98 7.67 -34.61 10.07
CA LYS A 98 7.73 -34.49 11.54
C LYS A 98 8.88 -33.52 11.85
N PRO A 99 8.67 -32.44 12.62
CA PRO A 99 9.76 -31.55 12.97
C PRO A 99 10.87 -32.43 13.49
N LYS A 100 12.03 -32.41 12.83
CA LYS A 100 13.23 -33.07 13.36
C LYS A 100 13.55 -32.30 14.63
N ILE A 101 12.95 -32.72 15.73
CA ILE A 101 13.39 -32.35 17.05
C ILE A 101 14.83 -32.84 17.09
N ILE A 102 15.78 -31.91 17.05
CA ILE A 102 17.20 -32.22 17.26
C ILE A 102 17.38 -32.52 18.75
N THR A 103 16.68 -33.52 19.26
CA THR A 103 16.91 -34.13 20.56
C THR A 103 18.10 -35.07 20.39
N GLY A 104 19.30 -34.48 20.34
CA GLY A 104 20.48 -35.29 20.09
C GLY A 104 21.79 -34.53 20.01
N ASN A 105 21.99 -33.47 20.82
CA ASN A 105 23.35 -33.10 21.29
C ASN A 105 23.39 -31.89 22.23
N MET A 106 22.31 -31.13 22.38
CA MET A 106 22.34 -29.94 23.25
C MET A 106 22.46 -30.29 24.74
N MET A 107 21.80 -31.34 25.21
CA MET A 107 21.88 -31.78 26.61
C MET A 107 23.31 -32.25 27.00
N ASN A 108 24.01 -32.92 26.08
CA ASN A 108 25.39 -33.36 26.30
C ASN A 108 26.39 -32.18 26.33
N LYS A 109 26.07 -31.08 25.63
CA LYS A 109 26.91 -29.86 25.64
C LYS A 109 26.73 -29.09 26.96
N PHE A 110 25.51 -29.01 27.49
CA PHE A 110 25.24 -28.39 28.80
C PHE A 110 25.86 -29.18 29.96
N ASN A 111 25.80 -30.52 29.95
CA ASN A 111 26.45 -31.34 30.98
C ASN A 111 27.98 -31.25 30.94
N ARG A 112 28.60 -31.14 29.76
CA ARG A 112 30.04 -30.91 29.63
C ARG A 112 30.49 -29.54 30.13
N ILE A 113 29.67 -28.50 29.93
CA ILE A 113 29.96 -27.16 30.43
C ILE A 113 29.85 -27.14 31.96
N LYS A 114 28.78 -27.71 32.53
CA LYS A 114 28.58 -27.77 33.99
C LYS A 114 29.72 -28.51 34.72
N ASN A 115 30.23 -29.60 34.15
CA ASN A 115 31.36 -30.35 34.72
C ASN A 115 32.72 -29.66 34.54
N ARG A 116 32.86 -28.71 33.61
CA ARG A 116 34.09 -27.89 33.46
C ARG A 116 34.14 -26.73 34.46
N VAL A 117 33.01 -26.09 34.76
CA VAL A 117 33.00 -24.93 35.67
C VAL A 117 33.02 -25.37 37.15
N GLY A 118 32.50 -26.56 37.48
CA GLY A 118 32.53 -27.10 38.85
C GLY A 118 33.90 -27.59 39.34
N GLY A 119 34.88 -27.79 38.46
CA GLY A 119 36.21 -28.30 38.81
C GLY A 119 37.27 -27.23 39.11
N MET A 120 36.98 -25.94 38.88
CA MET A 120 37.96 -24.85 39.03
C MET A 120 37.84 -24.07 40.34
N PHE A 121 36.85 -24.37 41.20
CA PHE A 121 36.63 -23.72 42.50
C PHE A 121 36.45 -24.73 43.64
N GLY A 122 37.31 -25.75 43.70
CA GLY A 122 37.17 -26.84 44.67
C GLY A 122 38.45 -27.60 44.97
N LYS A 123 39.53 -26.88 45.30
CA LYS A 123 40.63 -27.42 46.11
C LYS A 123 41.09 -26.33 47.08
N LYS A 124 40.59 -26.40 48.32
CA LYS A 124 41.40 -26.10 49.49
C LYS A 124 42.25 -27.32 49.79
#